data_AF-A0AAQ3WRS9-F1
#
_entry.id   AF-A0AAQ3WRS9-F1
#
_cell.length_a   1.000
_cell.length_b   1.000
_cell.length_c   1.000
_cell.angle_alpha   90.00
_cell.angle_beta   90.00
_cell.angle_gamma   90.00
#
_symmetry.space_group_name_H-M   'P 1'
#
loop_
_entity.id
_entity.type
_entity.pdbx_description
1 polymer ?
#
loop_
_entity_poly.entity_id
_entity_poly.type
_entity_poly.pdbx_seq_one_letter_code
_entity_poly.pdbx_strand_id
1 'polypeptide(L)'
;VSTNNETAEKEEEEELIGSSDEEEDDDGDRGNNDNDDDGGDDDEPPVKRRQKPMGPLHLPGSTPRRFYNLLLYHLHPFWVQLLYFLLVSLFGSLLLKALPMKTSSIPTPSGLDLIFTSVSATTVSSMTAVEMESFSNSQLLLIALLMLLGGEVFTSMLGLPFTYSKLKKREIHHSLGGNNHRPQPVLSSLELISPVEAPTAGQQMELGIKNQRNFTSIARLLMFIVMGYLVVVHLAGYVLILIYLGVFASARTVLIGKRINLSTFSIFIVVSTFANCGFVPTNEGMASFRSFPGMLLLVMPHVLLGNTLFPVFLRLSITALQRVTNRRDLSELLTDGPEVPGYDHLLRGVHTWFLALTVAAFLAVQFVLFCALEWDSDALQGLNAFQKLVAALFMSVNS
;
A
#
# COMPACT_ATOMS: atom_id res chain seq x y z
N VAL A 1 -1.62 -28.66 68.09
CA VAL A 1 -2.63 -27.92 68.86
C VAL A 1 -2.89 -26.60 68.13
N SER A 2 -4.06 -26.28 67.57
CA SER A 2 -5.25 -27.09 67.24
C SER A 2 -6.10 -26.30 66.22
N THR A 3 -6.82 -27.03 65.34
CA THR A 3 -8.14 -26.73 64.71
C THR A 3 -8.41 -25.34 64.09
N ASN A 4 -8.83 -25.21 62.81
CA ASN A 4 -9.98 -25.79 62.06
C ASN A 4 -11.36 -25.13 62.33
N ASN A 5 -12.25 -25.32 61.33
CA ASN A 5 -13.69 -25.03 61.24
C ASN A 5 -14.05 -23.59 60.81
N GLU A 6 -15.09 -23.31 60.00
CA GLU A 6 -16.12 -24.08 59.24
C GLU A 6 -16.73 -23.09 58.20
N THR A 7 -17.49 -23.39 57.13
CA THR A 7 -18.11 -24.56 56.43
C THR A 7 -18.19 -24.16 54.91
N ALA A 8 -18.83 -24.82 53.93
CA ALA A 8 -19.12 -26.21 53.51
C ALA A 8 -20.36 -26.21 52.56
N GLU A 9 -20.65 -27.33 51.88
CA GLU A 9 -21.72 -27.60 50.87
C GLU A 9 -21.57 -26.92 49.49
N LYS A 10 -21.64 -27.61 48.33
CA LYS A 10 -21.90 -29.03 47.93
C LYS A 10 -21.04 -29.35 46.67
N GLU A 11 -20.44 -30.53 46.47
CA GLU A 11 -21.01 -31.87 46.17
C GLU A 11 -21.89 -31.87 44.90
N GLU A 12 -21.84 -32.80 43.94
CA GLU A 12 -21.08 -34.04 43.63
C GLU A 12 -21.02 -34.11 42.07
N GLU A 13 -20.39 -35.03 41.32
CA GLU A 13 -20.16 -36.47 41.49
C GLU A 13 -18.94 -36.92 40.63
N GLU A 14 -18.47 -38.15 40.84
CA GLU A 14 -17.10 -38.61 40.55
C GLU A 14 -17.08 -39.80 39.53
N GLU A 15 -15.89 -40.42 39.34
CA GLU A 15 -15.67 -41.84 38.99
C GLU A 15 -15.74 -42.29 37.50
N LEU A 16 -14.86 -43.17 36.95
CA LEU A 16 -13.61 -43.80 37.42
C LEU A 16 -12.74 -44.34 36.25
N ILE A 17 -11.45 -44.63 36.55
CA ILE A 17 -10.55 -45.77 36.12
C ILE A 17 -10.77 -46.38 34.71
N GLY A 18 -9.76 -46.61 33.85
CA GLY A 18 -8.35 -47.04 34.02
C GLY A 18 -8.14 -48.27 33.10
N SER A 19 -7.01 -48.96 33.00
CA SER A 19 -5.63 -48.82 33.50
C SER A 19 -4.81 -49.96 32.86
N SER A 20 -3.54 -49.73 32.48
CA SER A 20 -2.58 -50.81 32.15
C SER A 20 -2.98 -51.68 30.91
N ASP A 21 -2.24 -52.60 30.32
CA ASP A 21 -0.83 -53.10 30.31
C ASP A 21 -0.57 -53.55 28.82
N GLU A 22 0.60 -53.94 28.29
CA GLU A 22 1.96 -54.23 28.79
C GLU A 22 2.99 -53.95 27.64
N GLU A 23 4.22 -54.45 27.70
CA GLU A 23 5.18 -54.54 26.56
C GLU A 23 5.16 -55.95 25.94
N GLU A 24 5.53 -56.11 24.65
CA GLU A 24 6.23 -57.33 24.20
C GLU A 24 6.98 -57.10 22.87
N ASP A 25 8.27 -57.49 22.85
CA ASP A 25 9.13 -57.58 21.66
C ASP A 25 8.86 -58.89 20.90
N ASP A 26 9.08 -58.95 19.58
CA ASP A 26 9.70 -60.14 18.96
C ASP A 26 10.45 -59.82 17.66
N ASP A 27 11.39 -60.72 17.32
CA ASP A 27 12.53 -60.53 16.42
C ASP A 27 12.37 -61.24 15.05
N GLY A 28 13.18 -60.83 14.07
CA GLY A 28 13.54 -61.64 12.88
C GLY A 28 12.51 -61.79 11.73
N ASP A 29 12.87 -62.33 10.55
CA ASP A 29 14.20 -62.65 10.01
C ASP A 29 14.20 -62.54 8.44
N ARG A 30 15.39 -62.68 7.86
CA ARG A 30 15.82 -62.62 6.44
C ARG A 30 15.05 -63.49 5.43
N GLY A 31 15.25 -63.18 4.14
CA GLY A 31 15.10 -64.10 2.99
C GLY A 31 14.35 -63.45 1.81
N ASN A 32 14.94 -62.86 0.76
CA ASN A 32 16.09 -63.18 -0.10
C ASN A 32 15.77 -64.18 -1.24
N ASN A 33 16.04 -63.77 -2.49
CA ASN A 33 16.13 -64.57 -3.74
C ASN A 33 14.80 -65.17 -4.29
N ASP A 34 14.62 -65.46 -5.59
CA ASP A 34 15.37 -65.17 -6.84
C ASP A 34 14.47 -65.45 -8.08
N ASN A 35 14.85 -64.88 -9.23
CA ASN A 35 14.88 -65.46 -10.60
C ASN A 35 13.64 -65.87 -11.44
N ASP A 36 13.68 -65.32 -12.67
CA ASP A 36 13.64 -65.96 -14.01
C ASP A 36 12.36 -66.48 -14.70
N ASP A 37 12.30 -66.16 -16.01
CA ASP A 37 11.71 -66.82 -17.21
C ASP A 37 10.28 -67.43 -17.14
N ASP A 38 9.47 -67.41 -18.20
CA ASP A 38 9.77 -67.70 -19.61
C ASP A 38 8.72 -67.07 -20.58
N GLY A 39 8.94 -67.18 -21.89
CA GLY A 39 8.03 -66.69 -22.94
C GLY A 39 7.00 -67.71 -23.44
N GLY A 40 6.13 -67.28 -24.38
CA GLY A 40 5.18 -68.14 -25.07
C GLY A 40 4.11 -67.35 -25.84
N ASP A 41 4.14 -67.44 -27.18
CA ASP A 41 3.17 -66.83 -28.08
C ASP A 41 1.83 -67.60 -28.13
N ASP A 42 0.72 -66.91 -28.45
CA ASP A 42 -0.46 -67.50 -29.10
C ASP A 42 -1.24 -66.43 -29.89
N ASP A 43 -1.68 -66.78 -31.10
CA ASP A 43 -2.27 -65.87 -32.12
C ASP A 43 -3.81 -65.67 -31.98
N GLU A 44 -4.31 -64.43 -32.14
CA GLU A 44 -5.70 -64.18 -32.61
C GLU A 44 -5.84 -62.93 -33.54
N PRO A 45 -6.80 -62.92 -34.49
CA PRO A 45 -6.80 -62.04 -35.67
C PRO A 45 -7.48 -60.65 -35.49
N PRO A 46 -7.35 -59.71 -36.46
CA PRO A 46 -7.34 -58.27 -36.13
C PRO A 46 -8.72 -57.58 -36.06
N VAL A 47 -8.94 -56.85 -34.96
CA VAL A 47 -10.10 -55.96 -34.79
C VAL A 47 -9.95 -54.66 -35.59
N LYS A 48 -10.95 -54.37 -36.44
CA LYS A 48 -11.02 -53.19 -37.32
C LYS A 48 -10.88 -51.86 -36.55
N ARG A 49 -9.78 -51.13 -36.81
CA ARG A 49 -9.62 -49.72 -36.36
C ARG A 49 -10.70 -48.83 -36.99
N ARG A 50 -11.75 -48.50 -36.24
CA ARG A 50 -12.65 -47.39 -36.58
C ARG A 50 -11.88 -46.06 -36.48
N GLN A 51 -11.72 -45.37 -37.60
CA GLN A 51 -11.26 -43.98 -37.60
C GLN A 51 -12.29 -43.12 -36.83
N LYS A 52 -11.85 -42.43 -35.77
CA LYS A 52 -12.63 -41.34 -35.17
C LYS A 52 -12.45 -40.08 -36.03
N PRO A 53 -13.50 -39.27 -36.25
CA PRO A 53 -13.38 -38.04 -37.02
C PRO A 53 -12.48 -37.02 -36.30
N MET A 54 -11.79 -36.18 -37.07
CA MET A 54 -11.04 -35.05 -36.52
C MET A 54 -11.98 -34.12 -35.77
N GLY A 55 -11.71 -33.89 -34.48
CA GLY A 55 -12.31 -32.79 -33.74
C GLY A 55 -11.86 -31.43 -34.32
N PRO A 56 -12.66 -30.37 -34.16
CA PRO A 56 -12.34 -29.07 -34.74
C PRO A 56 -11.05 -28.50 -34.16
N LEU A 57 -10.32 -27.74 -34.99
CA LEU A 57 -9.08 -27.05 -34.62
C LEU A 57 -9.34 -26.17 -33.38
N HIS A 58 -8.74 -26.56 -32.25
CA HIS A 58 -8.85 -25.81 -31.01
C HIS A 58 -7.99 -24.54 -31.14
N LEU A 59 -8.58 -23.42 -31.56
CA LEU A 59 -7.95 -22.11 -31.42
C LEU A 59 -7.59 -21.93 -29.93
N PRO A 60 -6.32 -21.65 -29.59
CA PRO A 60 -5.94 -21.43 -28.20
C PRO A 60 -6.54 -20.11 -27.74
N GLY A 61 -7.69 -20.18 -27.05
CA GLY A 61 -8.33 -19.03 -26.43
C GLY A 61 -7.31 -18.23 -25.62
N SER A 62 -7.18 -16.95 -25.95
CA SER A 62 -6.25 -16.02 -25.35
C SER A 62 -6.60 -15.79 -23.88
N THR A 63 -6.11 -16.68 -23.02
CA THR A 63 -6.34 -16.58 -21.58
C THR A 63 -5.80 -15.24 -21.07
N PRO A 64 -6.63 -14.38 -20.45
CA PRO A 64 -6.19 -13.06 -20.01
C PRO A 64 -5.03 -13.15 -19.01
N ARG A 65 -4.92 -14.26 -18.26
CA ARG A 65 -3.75 -14.59 -17.43
C ARG A 65 -2.43 -14.68 -18.20
N ARG A 66 -2.41 -15.23 -19.43
CA ARG A 66 -1.19 -15.29 -20.26
C ARG A 66 -0.80 -13.91 -20.77
N PHE A 67 -1.76 -13.11 -21.21
CA PHE A 67 -1.51 -11.73 -21.63
C PHE A 67 -1.04 -10.86 -20.45
N TYR A 68 -1.73 -10.92 -19.31
CA TYR A 68 -1.36 -10.24 -18.07
C TYR A 68 0.06 -10.61 -17.62
N ASN A 69 0.41 -11.90 -17.61
CA ASN A 69 1.76 -12.34 -17.31
C ASN A 69 2.78 -11.81 -18.32
N LEU A 70 2.51 -11.92 -19.63
CA LEU A 70 3.44 -11.43 -20.66
C LEU A 70 3.69 -9.91 -20.50
N LEU A 71 2.61 -9.15 -20.26
CA LEU A 71 2.62 -7.71 -20.04
C LEU A 71 3.43 -7.34 -18.78
N LEU A 72 3.16 -7.97 -17.63
CA LEU A 72 3.91 -7.72 -16.38
C LEU A 72 5.40 -8.06 -16.48
N TYR A 73 5.75 -9.15 -17.16
CA TYR A 73 7.10 -9.72 -17.10
C TYR A 73 8.04 -9.22 -18.21
N HIS A 74 7.54 -8.87 -19.41
CA HIS A 74 8.38 -8.32 -20.48
C HIS A 74 8.42 -6.80 -20.52
N LEU A 75 7.44 -6.09 -19.95
CA LEU A 75 7.52 -4.63 -19.87
C LEU A 75 8.39 -4.16 -18.70
N HIS A 76 9.13 -3.08 -18.97
CA HIS A 76 9.82 -2.31 -17.94
C HIS A 76 8.80 -1.78 -16.91
N PRO A 77 9.11 -1.74 -15.60
CA PRO A 77 8.19 -1.25 -14.57
C PRO A 77 7.54 0.10 -14.90
N PHE A 78 8.31 1.00 -15.50
CA PHE A 78 7.84 2.28 -16.03
C PHE A 78 6.60 2.18 -16.93
N TRP A 79 6.58 1.25 -17.90
CA TRP A 79 5.46 1.11 -18.83
C TRP A 79 4.20 0.57 -18.16
N VAL A 80 4.36 -0.27 -17.12
CA VAL A 80 3.24 -0.77 -16.31
C VAL A 80 2.64 0.39 -15.50
N GLN A 81 3.48 1.23 -14.89
CA GLN A 81 3.04 2.41 -14.15
C GLN A 81 2.39 3.47 -15.06
N LEU A 82 2.98 3.76 -16.23
CA LEU A 82 2.41 4.67 -17.21
C LEU A 82 1.04 4.19 -17.71
N LEU A 83 0.90 2.88 -17.99
CA LEU A 83 -0.37 2.29 -18.39
C LEU A 83 -1.41 2.34 -17.26
N TYR A 84 -0.99 2.17 -15.99
CA TYR A 84 -1.86 2.34 -14.83
C TYR A 84 -2.44 3.76 -14.77
N PHE A 85 -1.60 4.80 -14.78
CA PHE A 85 -2.07 6.19 -14.75
C PHE A 85 -2.97 6.54 -15.95
N LEU A 86 -2.63 6.05 -17.15
CA LEU A 86 -3.43 6.29 -18.36
C LEU A 86 -4.81 5.60 -18.30
N LEU A 87 -4.88 4.35 -17.84
CA LEU A 87 -6.14 3.62 -17.71
C LEU A 87 -7.03 4.18 -16.59
N VAL A 88 -6.46 4.53 -15.44
CA VAL A 88 -7.22 5.15 -14.33
C VAL A 88 -7.75 6.52 -14.75
N SER A 89 -6.93 7.35 -15.42
CA SER A 89 -7.36 8.67 -15.91
C SER A 89 -8.47 8.55 -16.97
N LEU A 90 -8.37 7.58 -17.90
CA LEU A 90 -9.40 7.34 -18.91
C LEU A 90 -10.71 6.87 -18.27
N PHE A 91 -10.64 5.92 -17.34
CA PHE A 91 -11.81 5.41 -16.62
C PHE A 91 -12.48 6.51 -15.77
N GLY A 92 -11.68 7.30 -15.05
CA GLY A 92 -12.16 8.44 -14.29
C GLY A 92 -12.89 9.47 -15.15
N SER A 93 -12.40 9.75 -16.36
CA SER A 93 -13.03 10.68 -17.29
C SER A 93 -14.37 10.15 -17.83
N LEU A 94 -14.41 8.87 -18.20
CA LEU A 94 -15.65 8.19 -18.62
C LEU A 94 -16.71 8.23 -17.51
N LEU A 95 -16.30 7.98 -16.26
CA LEU A 95 -17.23 7.96 -15.13
C LEU A 95 -17.65 9.38 -14.70
N LEU A 96 -16.77 10.40 -14.78
CA LEU A 96 -17.13 11.81 -14.60
C LEU A 96 -18.19 12.26 -15.61
N LYS A 97 -18.08 11.81 -16.86
CA LYS A 97 -19.03 12.08 -17.95
C LYS A 97 -20.35 11.31 -17.80
N ALA A 98 -20.33 10.14 -17.16
CA ALA A 98 -21.53 9.32 -16.92
C ALA A 98 -22.33 9.75 -15.68
N LEU A 99 -21.67 10.37 -14.68
CA LEU A 99 -22.32 10.87 -13.48
C LEU A 99 -23.10 12.18 -13.73
N PRO A 100 -24.26 12.39 -13.07
CA PRO A 100 -25.04 13.61 -13.22
C PRO A 100 -24.30 14.83 -12.63
N MET A 101 -24.33 15.95 -13.37
CA MET A 101 -23.86 17.26 -12.93
C MET A 101 -24.81 17.88 -11.88
N LYS A 102 -24.32 18.85 -11.11
CA LYS A 102 -25.03 19.47 -9.97
C LYS A 102 -26.27 20.29 -10.36
N THR A 103 -26.29 20.92 -11.54
CA THR A 103 -27.43 21.73 -12.02
C THR A 103 -27.40 21.97 -13.53
N SER A 104 -28.56 22.03 -14.18
CA SER A 104 -28.73 22.23 -15.63
C SER A 104 -28.48 23.66 -16.13
N SER A 105 -28.15 24.61 -15.24
CA SER A 105 -28.02 26.04 -15.53
C SER A 105 -26.57 26.50 -15.74
N ILE A 106 -25.59 25.64 -15.48
CA ILE A 106 -24.18 25.88 -15.74
C ILE A 106 -23.84 25.14 -17.05
N PRO A 107 -23.10 25.75 -17.99
CA PRO A 107 -22.64 25.04 -19.19
C PRO A 107 -21.93 23.75 -18.80
N THR A 108 -22.34 22.62 -19.37
CA THR A 108 -21.65 21.36 -19.14
C THR A 108 -20.20 21.49 -19.62
N PRO A 109 -19.19 21.17 -18.79
CA PRO A 109 -17.79 21.30 -19.18
C PRO A 109 -17.50 20.45 -20.43
N SER A 110 -16.51 20.86 -21.22
CA SER A 110 -16.10 20.12 -22.40
C SER A 110 -15.66 18.71 -22.02
N GLY A 111 -15.83 17.77 -22.95
CA GLY A 111 -15.26 16.42 -22.77
C GLY A 111 -13.75 16.46 -22.53
N LEU A 112 -13.05 17.45 -23.08
CA LEU A 112 -11.63 17.67 -22.82
C LEU A 112 -11.35 18.14 -21.38
N ASP A 113 -12.17 19.03 -20.82
CA ASP A 113 -11.99 19.54 -19.46
C ASP A 113 -12.23 18.45 -18.42
N LEU A 114 -13.14 17.51 -18.69
CA LEU A 114 -13.36 16.31 -17.87
C LEU A 114 -12.20 15.31 -17.98
N ILE A 115 -11.59 15.13 -19.16
CA ILE A 115 -10.35 14.35 -19.32
C ILE A 115 -9.22 15.02 -18.52
N PHE A 116 -9.03 16.33 -18.69
CA PHE A 116 -8.01 17.10 -17.99
C PHE A 116 -8.18 17.03 -16.48
N THR A 117 -9.40 17.19 -15.96
CA THR A 117 -9.70 17.08 -14.52
C THR A 117 -9.41 15.67 -14.00
N SER A 118 -9.76 14.62 -14.77
CA SER A 118 -9.46 13.23 -14.40
C SER A 118 -7.96 12.94 -14.37
N VAL A 119 -7.22 13.38 -15.38
CA VAL A 119 -5.75 13.27 -15.43
C VAL A 119 -5.14 14.02 -14.26
N SER A 120 -5.52 15.29 -14.06
CA SER A 120 -5.02 16.17 -12.99
C SER A 120 -5.27 15.60 -11.58
N ALA A 121 -6.45 15.01 -11.34
CA ALA A 121 -6.75 14.29 -10.10
C ALA A 121 -5.88 13.05 -9.94
N THR A 122 -5.75 12.24 -10.99
CA THR A 122 -5.01 10.97 -10.96
C THR A 122 -3.49 11.21 -10.87
N THR A 123 -2.96 12.26 -11.47
CA THR A 123 -1.54 12.65 -11.35
C THR A 123 -1.27 13.57 -10.17
N VAL A 124 -2.30 13.88 -9.36
CA VAL A 124 -2.18 14.70 -8.14
C VAL A 124 -1.58 16.09 -8.42
N SER A 125 -1.76 16.63 -9.64
CA SER A 125 -1.19 17.92 -10.03
C SER A 125 -2.08 19.11 -9.66
N SER A 126 -3.34 18.86 -9.30
CA SER A 126 -4.31 19.86 -8.84
C SER A 126 -4.59 21.04 -9.78
N MET A 127 -4.27 20.91 -11.08
CA MET A 127 -4.64 21.89 -12.09
C MET A 127 -6.13 21.81 -12.42
N THR A 128 -6.86 22.93 -12.33
CA THR A 128 -8.30 23.02 -12.59
C THR A 128 -8.59 23.61 -13.97
N ALA A 129 -9.31 22.88 -14.83
CA ALA A 129 -9.93 23.44 -16.04
C ALA A 129 -11.42 23.82 -15.83
N VAL A 130 -12.03 23.29 -14.76
CA VAL A 130 -13.45 23.50 -14.41
C VAL A 130 -13.53 23.93 -12.95
N GLU A 131 -14.42 24.86 -12.65
CA GLU A 131 -14.79 25.25 -11.29
C GLU A 131 -15.24 24.04 -10.45
N MET A 132 -14.64 23.85 -9.28
CA MET A 132 -14.92 22.72 -8.41
C MET A 132 -16.37 22.70 -7.88
N GLU A 133 -16.98 23.87 -7.70
CA GLU A 133 -18.37 23.98 -7.23
C GLU A 133 -19.42 23.57 -8.26
N SER A 134 -19.03 23.42 -9.54
CA SER A 134 -19.91 22.97 -10.63
C SER A 134 -20.18 21.45 -10.58
N PHE A 135 -19.24 20.68 -10.05
CA PHE A 135 -19.34 19.22 -9.94
C PHE A 135 -20.39 18.81 -8.90
N SER A 136 -21.09 17.70 -9.16
CA SER A 136 -21.97 17.09 -8.17
C SER A 136 -21.18 16.43 -7.04
N ASN A 137 -21.82 16.21 -5.90
CA ASN A 137 -21.18 15.55 -4.76
C ASN A 137 -20.62 14.14 -5.11
N SER A 138 -21.24 13.44 -6.06
CA SER A 138 -20.76 12.15 -6.58
C SER A 138 -19.53 12.29 -7.47
N GLN A 139 -19.46 13.33 -8.30
CA GLN A 139 -18.29 13.65 -9.12
C GLN A 139 -17.11 14.12 -8.26
N LEU A 140 -17.37 14.93 -7.23
CA LEU A 140 -16.36 15.30 -6.23
C LEU A 140 -15.81 14.07 -5.51
N LEU A 141 -16.67 13.14 -5.08
CA LEU A 141 -16.23 11.88 -4.47
C LEU A 141 -15.41 11.01 -5.43
N LEU A 142 -15.74 11.02 -6.73
CA LEU A 142 -14.92 10.36 -7.76
C LEU A 142 -13.56 11.05 -7.95
N ILE A 143 -13.50 12.37 -7.99
CA ILE A 143 -12.23 13.12 -8.04
C ILE A 143 -11.38 12.78 -6.80
N ALA A 144 -11.99 12.69 -5.61
CA ALA A 144 -11.32 12.20 -4.41
C ALA A 144 -10.78 10.77 -4.59
N LEU A 145 -11.59 9.83 -5.11
CA LEU A 145 -11.13 8.47 -5.39
C LEU A 145 -9.94 8.46 -6.37
N LEU A 146 -9.94 9.30 -7.42
CA LEU A 146 -8.82 9.42 -8.35
C LEU A 146 -7.55 9.97 -7.69
N MET A 147 -7.68 10.97 -6.80
CA MET A 147 -6.55 11.48 -6.00
C MET A 147 -5.98 10.41 -5.07
N LEU A 148 -6.84 9.59 -4.44
CA LEU A 148 -6.39 8.48 -3.58
C LEU A 148 -5.65 7.41 -4.39
N LEU A 149 -6.16 7.03 -5.56
CA LEU A 149 -5.53 6.06 -6.44
C LEU A 149 -4.20 6.59 -7.03
N GLY A 150 -4.16 7.88 -7.35
CA GLY A 150 -2.99 8.58 -7.87
C GLY A 150 -1.88 8.80 -6.85
N GLY A 151 -2.23 8.87 -5.55
CA GLY A 151 -1.32 9.21 -4.46
C GLY A 151 -0.10 8.29 -4.36
N GLU A 152 1.03 8.88 -3.98
CA GLU A 152 2.32 8.18 -3.86
C GLU A 152 2.24 7.02 -2.85
N VAL A 153 1.57 7.22 -1.71
CA VAL A 153 1.38 6.18 -0.70
C VAL A 153 0.62 4.97 -1.27
N PHE A 154 -0.48 5.19 -1.99
CA PHE A 154 -1.30 4.11 -2.55
C PHE A 154 -0.58 3.38 -3.70
N THR A 155 0.08 4.13 -4.58
CA THR A 155 0.86 3.55 -5.68
C THR A 155 2.08 2.77 -5.18
N SER A 156 2.74 3.21 -4.10
CA SER A 156 3.81 2.44 -3.43
C SER A 156 3.31 1.07 -2.95
N MET A 157 2.12 1.03 -2.35
CA MET A 157 1.48 -0.20 -1.85
C MET A 157 1.12 -1.15 -3.00
N LEU A 158 0.66 -0.63 -4.15
CA LEU A 158 0.41 -1.43 -5.36
C LEU A 158 1.70 -1.95 -6.02
N GLY A 159 2.83 -1.28 -5.83
CA GLY A 159 4.13 -1.72 -6.33
C GLY A 159 4.65 -3.00 -5.64
N LEU A 160 4.36 -3.17 -4.34
CA LEU A 160 4.86 -4.28 -3.52
C LEU A 160 4.59 -5.69 -4.14
N PRO A 161 3.35 -6.07 -4.51
CA PRO A 161 3.09 -7.36 -5.16
C PRO A 161 3.82 -7.56 -6.49
N PHE A 162 4.04 -6.49 -7.26
CA PHE A 162 4.70 -6.54 -8.56
C PHE A 162 6.21 -6.79 -8.41
N THR A 163 6.88 -6.03 -7.54
CA THR A 163 8.31 -6.22 -7.27
C THR A 163 8.56 -7.61 -6.68
N TYR A 164 7.73 -8.03 -5.71
CA TYR A 164 7.78 -9.39 -5.15
C TYR A 164 7.63 -10.48 -6.23
N SER A 165 6.67 -10.33 -7.16
CA SER A 165 6.46 -11.31 -8.24
C SER A 165 7.65 -11.40 -9.20
N LYS A 166 8.34 -10.28 -9.48
CA LYS A 166 9.59 -10.27 -10.28
C LYS A 166 10.75 -10.92 -9.54
N LEU A 167 10.93 -10.63 -8.25
CA LEU A 167 11.99 -11.23 -7.41
C LEU A 167 11.86 -12.75 -7.35
N LYS A 168 10.66 -13.26 -7.02
CA LYS A 168 10.35 -14.70 -6.99
C LYS A 168 10.72 -15.41 -8.29
N LYS A 169 10.41 -14.80 -9.45
CA LYS A 169 10.72 -15.40 -10.76
C LYS A 169 12.23 -15.41 -11.05
N ARG A 170 12.98 -14.36 -10.67
CA ARG A 170 14.43 -14.29 -10.86
C ARG A 170 15.16 -15.39 -10.07
N GLU A 171 14.72 -15.63 -8.83
CA GLU A 171 15.24 -16.69 -7.98
C GLU A 171 15.00 -18.08 -8.58
N ILE A 172 13.77 -18.38 -9.03
CA ILE A 172 13.44 -19.65 -9.72
C ILE A 172 14.32 -19.86 -10.97
N HIS A 173 14.59 -18.80 -11.76
CA HIS A 173 15.51 -18.90 -12.90
C HIS A 173 16.96 -19.18 -12.49
N HIS A 174 17.45 -18.65 -11.38
CA HIS A 174 18.77 -19.01 -10.84
C HIS A 174 18.80 -20.44 -10.30
N SER A 175 17.71 -20.93 -9.68
CA SER A 175 17.60 -22.31 -9.18
C SER A 175 17.57 -23.36 -10.30
N LEU A 176 16.87 -23.08 -11.41
CA LEU A 176 16.84 -23.98 -12.58
C LEU A 176 18.01 -23.75 -13.55
N GLY A 177 18.70 -22.62 -13.46
CA GLY A 177 19.86 -22.25 -14.29
C GLY A 177 21.18 -22.86 -13.83
N GLY A 178 21.13 -23.95 -13.05
CA GLY A 178 22.29 -24.64 -12.48
C GLY A 178 23.14 -25.41 -13.50
N ASN A 179 23.65 -24.74 -14.54
CA ASN A 179 24.87 -25.13 -15.23
C ASN A 179 25.46 -23.97 -16.06
N ASN A 180 26.79 -23.84 -16.01
CA ASN A 180 27.60 -22.81 -16.68
C ASN A 180 27.30 -21.33 -16.33
N HIS A 181 27.96 -20.82 -15.28
CA HIS A 181 28.89 -19.69 -15.47
C HIS A 181 30.03 -19.65 -14.44
N ARG A 182 31.24 -19.40 -14.97
CA ARG A 182 32.52 -19.31 -14.25
C ARG A 182 32.58 -17.99 -13.45
N PRO A 183 33.00 -17.98 -12.17
CA PRO A 183 33.23 -16.74 -11.45
C PRO A 183 34.42 -15.97 -12.05
N GLN A 184 34.23 -14.68 -12.34
CA GLN A 184 35.30 -13.72 -12.61
C GLN A 184 35.83 -13.17 -11.26
N PRO A 185 37.12 -12.82 -11.15
CA PRO A 185 37.74 -12.52 -9.87
C PRO A 185 37.48 -11.08 -9.41
N VAL A 186 36.95 -10.93 -8.19
CA VAL A 186 37.12 -9.69 -7.42
C VAL A 186 38.41 -9.81 -6.59
N LEU A 187 39.39 -8.99 -6.94
CA LEU A 187 40.68 -8.91 -6.26
C LEU A 187 40.51 -8.22 -4.91
N SER A 188 40.61 -8.95 -3.80
CA SER A 188 40.85 -8.38 -2.47
C SER A 188 41.49 -9.42 -1.54
N SER A 189 42.82 -9.25 -1.37
CA SER A 189 43.69 -9.61 -0.25
C SER A 189 43.50 -10.92 0.53
N LEU A 190 44.62 -11.65 0.64
CA LEU A 190 44.86 -12.72 1.61
C LEU A 190 44.54 -12.29 3.05
N GLU A 191 43.79 -13.12 3.78
CA GLU A 191 44.25 -13.65 5.07
C GLU A 191 43.61 -15.02 5.36
N LEU A 192 44.10 -15.71 6.40
CA LEU A 192 44.19 -17.17 6.46
C LEU A 192 43.20 -17.82 7.47
N ILE A 193 42.88 -19.10 7.24
CA ILE A 193 42.26 -20.07 8.18
C ILE A 193 40.74 -19.95 8.46
N SER A 194 39.94 -20.72 7.71
CA SER A 194 39.15 -21.85 8.24
C SER A 194 38.47 -22.59 7.08
N PRO A 195 38.39 -23.94 7.06
CA PRO A 195 37.59 -24.66 6.08
C PRO A 195 36.10 -24.53 6.45
N VAL A 196 35.48 -23.41 6.08
CA VAL A 196 34.01 -23.34 6.00
C VAL A 196 33.61 -24.22 4.84
N GLU A 197 33.08 -25.40 5.18
CA GLU A 197 32.52 -26.36 4.24
C GLU A 197 31.51 -25.64 3.34
N ALA A 198 31.75 -25.67 2.02
CA ALA A 198 30.90 -24.96 1.07
C ALA A 198 29.49 -25.56 1.15
N PRO A 199 28.44 -24.74 1.39
CA PRO A 199 27.11 -25.27 1.70
C PRO A 199 26.63 -26.15 0.55
N THR A 200 26.20 -27.37 0.89
CA THR A 200 25.78 -28.37 -0.09
C THR A 200 24.62 -27.82 -0.92
N ALA A 201 24.45 -28.26 -2.18
CA ALA A 201 23.40 -27.74 -3.07
C ALA A 201 21.98 -27.78 -2.44
N GLY A 202 21.68 -28.80 -1.62
CA GLY A 202 20.46 -28.88 -0.83
C GLY A 202 20.33 -27.78 0.24
N GLN A 203 21.42 -27.48 0.98
CA GLN A 203 21.44 -26.40 1.97
C GLN A 203 21.28 -25.01 1.32
N GLN A 204 21.91 -24.78 0.16
CA GLN A 204 21.71 -23.53 -0.60
C GLN A 204 20.26 -23.37 -1.07
N MET A 205 19.64 -24.46 -1.55
CA MET A 205 18.23 -24.48 -1.97
C MET A 205 17.28 -24.24 -0.78
N GLU A 206 17.53 -24.88 0.37
CA GLU A 206 16.72 -24.68 1.59
C GLU A 206 16.85 -23.25 2.12
N LEU A 207 18.08 -22.71 2.17
CA LEU A 207 18.34 -21.33 2.59
C LEU A 207 17.61 -20.32 1.70
N GLY A 208 17.65 -20.51 0.37
CA GLY A 208 16.90 -19.68 -0.58
C GLY A 208 15.39 -19.74 -0.34
N ILE A 209 14.81 -20.95 -0.24
CA ILE A 209 13.38 -21.13 0.04
C ILE A 209 12.96 -20.49 1.37
N LYS A 210 13.79 -20.59 2.41
CA LYS A 210 13.54 -19.97 3.72
C LYS A 210 13.58 -18.45 3.62
N ASN A 211 14.61 -17.89 2.96
CA ASN A 211 14.76 -16.45 2.77
C ASN A 211 13.60 -15.87 1.93
N GLN A 212 13.19 -16.58 0.86
CA GLN A 212 12.02 -16.24 0.05
C GLN A 212 10.73 -16.20 0.88
N ARG A 213 10.46 -17.22 1.72
CA ARG A 213 9.25 -17.24 2.58
C ARG A 213 9.23 -16.11 3.60
N ASN A 214 10.39 -15.77 4.18
CA ASN A 214 10.53 -14.64 5.10
C ASN A 214 10.21 -13.33 4.37
N PHE A 215 10.88 -13.06 3.25
CA PHE A 215 10.65 -11.86 2.43
C PHE A 215 9.19 -11.72 1.97
N THR A 216 8.56 -12.82 1.53
CA THR A 216 7.13 -12.87 1.16
C THR A 216 6.21 -12.46 2.31
N SER A 217 6.60 -12.77 3.53
CA SER A 217 5.80 -12.51 4.74
C SER A 217 6.02 -11.08 5.23
N ILE A 218 7.25 -10.57 5.15
CA ILE A 218 7.61 -9.17 5.41
C ILE A 218 6.90 -8.23 4.42
N ALA A 219 6.93 -8.51 3.11
CA ALA A 219 6.25 -7.68 2.10
C ALA A 219 4.72 -7.62 2.29
N ARG A 220 4.10 -8.75 2.67
CA ARG A 220 2.66 -8.79 3.03
C ARG A 220 2.36 -8.01 4.31
N LEU A 221 3.20 -8.17 5.35
CA LEU A 221 3.08 -7.41 6.59
C LEU A 221 3.18 -5.90 6.33
N LEU A 222 4.15 -5.47 5.52
CA LEU A 222 4.33 -4.07 5.14
C LEU A 222 3.11 -3.54 4.35
N MET A 223 2.57 -4.31 3.41
CA MET A 223 1.33 -3.95 2.71
C MET A 223 0.15 -3.76 3.67
N PHE A 224 -0.01 -4.63 4.68
CA PHE A 224 -1.05 -4.46 5.71
C PHE A 224 -0.81 -3.23 6.60
N ILE A 225 0.44 -2.89 6.92
CA ILE A 225 0.79 -1.70 7.70
C ILE A 225 0.46 -0.43 6.90
N VAL A 226 0.82 -0.37 5.62
CA VAL A 226 0.51 0.80 4.75
C VAL A 226 -0.99 0.93 4.51
N MET A 227 -1.71 -0.18 4.31
CA MET A 227 -3.18 -0.17 4.22
C MET A 227 -3.83 0.31 5.54
N GLY A 228 -3.34 -0.18 6.69
CA GLY A 228 -3.80 0.24 8.01
C GLY A 228 -3.54 1.73 8.26
N TYR A 229 -2.35 2.22 7.89
CA TYR A 229 -2.00 3.64 7.93
C TYR A 229 -2.96 4.49 7.11
N LEU A 230 -3.20 4.12 5.84
CA LEU A 230 -4.15 4.80 4.96
C LEU A 230 -5.55 4.89 5.61
N VAL A 231 -6.10 3.77 6.09
CA VAL A 231 -7.44 3.73 6.71
C VAL A 231 -7.49 4.58 7.98
N VAL A 232 -6.51 4.45 8.88
CA VAL A 232 -6.49 5.17 10.16
C VAL A 232 -6.36 6.68 9.95
N VAL A 233 -5.42 7.13 9.11
CA VAL A 233 -5.20 8.56 8.86
C VAL A 233 -6.42 9.20 8.20
N HIS A 234 -6.97 8.57 7.15
CA HIS A 234 -8.15 9.10 6.47
C HIS A 234 -9.39 9.13 7.37
N LEU A 235 -9.61 8.08 8.18
CA LEU A 235 -10.75 8.05 9.11
C LEU A 235 -10.59 9.12 10.21
N ALA A 236 -9.38 9.26 10.78
CA ALA A 236 -9.10 10.27 11.78
C ALA A 236 -9.28 11.69 11.23
N GLY A 237 -8.74 12.00 10.05
CA GLY A 237 -8.93 13.28 9.37
C GLY A 237 -10.40 13.57 9.07
N TYR A 238 -11.14 12.58 8.58
CA TYR A 238 -12.57 12.71 8.24
C TYR A 238 -13.42 13.03 9.47
N VAL A 239 -13.21 12.28 10.56
CA VAL A 239 -13.88 12.52 11.85
C VAL A 239 -13.51 13.90 12.40
N LEU A 240 -12.24 14.31 12.33
CA LEU A 240 -11.79 15.59 12.86
C LEU A 240 -12.38 16.78 12.10
N ILE A 241 -12.40 16.76 10.76
CA ILE A 241 -13.05 17.81 9.95
C ILE A 241 -14.57 17.83 10.19
N LEU A 242 -15.23 16.68 10.28
CA LEU A 242 -16.66 16.63 10.57
C LEU A 242 -17.00 17.19 11.95
N ILE A 243 -16.22 16.88 12.98
CA ILE A 243 -16.38 17.44 14.33
C ILE A 243 -16.22 18.97 14.26
N TYR A 244 -15.19 19.46 13.57
CA TYR A 244 -14.97 20.91 13.41
C TYR A 244 -16.16 21.60 12.72
N LEU A 245 -16.66 21.04 11.61
CA LEU A 245 -17.84 21.57 10.91
C LEU A 245 -19.16 21.42 11.70
N GLY A 246 -19.23 20.47 12.63
CA GLY A 246 -20.34 20.31 13.57
C GLY A 246 -20.32 21.36 14.69
N VAL A 247 -19.15 21.67 15.24
CA VAL A 247 -18.96 22.64 16.32
C VAL A 247 -19.03 24.08 15.80
N PHE A 248 -18.36 24.39 14.69
CA PHE A 248 -18.24 25.75 14.16
C PHE A 248 -19.28 26.02 13.07
N ALA A 249 -20.50 26.36 13.50
CA ALA A 249 -21.63 26.68 12.62
C ALA A 249 -21.28 27.70 11.50
N SER A 250 -20.45 28.71 11.80
CA SER A 250 -20.00 29.72 10.83
C SER A 250 -19.13 29.16 9.70
N ALA A 251 -18.32 28.13 9.95
CA ALA A 251 -17.57 27.43 8.90
C ALA A 251 -18.50 26.55 8.05
N ARG A 252 -19.47 25.89 8.71
CA ARG A 252 -20.53 25.12 8.04
C ARG A 252 -21.41 25.97 7.11
N THR A 253 -21.73 27.22 7.48
CA THR A 253 -22.56 28.09 6.62
C THR A 253 -21.90 28.44 5.28
N VAL A 254 -20.56 28.49 5.21
CA VAL A 254 -19.82 28.67 3.95
C VAL A 254 -20.13 27.53 2.96
N LEU A 255 -20.07 26.28 3.44
CA LEU A 255 -20.36 25.09 2.64
C LEU A 255 -21.83 24.99 2.22
N ILE A 256 -22.75 25.37 3.11
CA ILE A 256 -24.18 25.42 2.81
C ILE A 256 -24.46 26.45 1.70
N GLY A 257 -23.86 27.64 1.78
CA GLY A 257 -23.98 28.67 0.74
C GLY A 257 -23.52 28.19 -0.64
N LYS A 258 -22.43 27.42 -0.67
CA LYS A 258 -21.84 26.82 -1.89
C LYS A 258 -22.52 25.51 -2.34
N ARG A 259 -23.58 25.08 -1.63
CA ARG A 259 -24.34 23.84 -1.88
C ARG A 259 -23.46 22.58 -1.92
N ILE A 260 -22.49 22.47 -1.01
CA ILE A 260 -21.59 21.32 -0.87
C ILE A 260 -21.99 20.51 0.37
N ASN A 261 -22.11 19.19 0.24
CA ASN A 261 -22.41 18.34 1.39
C ASN A 261 -21.20 18.27 2.34
N LEU A 262 -21.42 18.44 3.65
CA LEU A 262 -20.36 18.43 4.66
C LEU A 262 -19.52 17.15 4.63
N SER A 263 -20.16 15.98 4.51
CA SER A 263 -19.46 14.69 4.43
C SER A 263 -18.62 14.57 3.17
N THR A 264 -19.15 15.01 2.01
CA THR A 264 -18.41 15.02 0.74
C THR A 264 -17.21 15.94 0.82
N PHE A 265 -17.38 17.16 1.33
CA PHE A 265 -16.29 18.09 1.56
C PHE A 265 -15.22 17.49 2.49
N SER A 266 -15.63 16.87 3.59
CA SER A 266 -14.71 16.30 4.58
C SER A 266 -13.89 15.16 3.98
N ILE A 267 -14.51 14.21 3.27
CA ILE A 267 -13.80 13.13 2.57
C ILE A 267 -12.85 13.71 1.52
N PHE A 268 -13.32 14.67 0.73
CA PHE A 268 -12.53 15.27 -0.35
C PHE A 268 -11.27 15.95 0.20
N ILE A 269 -11.40 16.81 1.23
CA ILE A 269 -10.25 17.52 1.80
C ILE A 269 -9.27 16.57 2.47
N VAL A 270 -9.73 15.56 3.19
CA VAL A 270 -8.87 14.52 3.77
C VAL A 270 -8.03 13.86 2.68
N VAL A 271 -8.68 13.33 1.65
CA VAL A 271 -7.99 12.62 0.57
C VAL A 271 -7.07 13.55 -0.23
N SER A 272 -7.53 14.76 -0.54
CA SER A 272 -6.73 15.74 -1.31
C SER A 272 -5.48 16.14 -0.54
N THR A 273 -5.62 16.53 0.73
CA THR A 273 -4.50 16.98 1.57
C THR A 273 -3.53 15.86 1.88
N PHE A 274 -4.00 14.63 2.15
CA PHE A 274 -3.15 13.47 2.31
C PHE A 274 -2.39 13.11 1.02
N ALA A 275 -3.02 13.26 -0.14
CA ALA A 275 -2.34 13.08 -1.41
C ALA A 275 -1.40 14.27 -1.74
N ASN A 276 -1.35 15.34 -0.94
CA ASN A 276 -0.72 16.62 -1.29
C ASN A 276 -1.27 17.23 -2.61
N CYS A 277 -2.52 16.90 -2.95
CA CYS A 277 -3.24 17.53 -4.04
C CYS A 277 -3.84 18.86 -3.55
N GLY A 278 -3.60 19.95 -4.27
CA GLY A 278 -4.15 21.28 -3.97
C GLY A 278 -5.64 21.46 -4.28
N PHE A 279 -6.39 20.39 -4.61
CA PHE A 279 -7.81 20.52 -4.91
C PHE A 279 -8.65 20.78 -3.65
N VAL A 280 -9.64 21.64 -3.78
CA VAL A 280 -10.62 21.97 -2.74
C VAL A 280 -11.99 22.07 -3.42
N PRO A 281 -13.09 21.56 -2.83
CA PRO A 281 -14.42 21.63 -3.44
C PRO A 281 -14.99 23.05 -3.62
N THR A 282 -14.36 24.06 -3.02
CA THR A 282 -14.71 25.49 -3.14
C THR A 282 -13.82 26.17 -4.16
N ASN A 283 -14.39 27.02 -5.02
CA ASN A 283 -13.70 27.65 -6.14
C ASN A 283 -12.52 28.54 -5.71
N GLU A 284 -12.60 29.19 -4.54
CA GLU A 284 -11.53 30.03 -3.99
C GLU A 284 -10.49 29.22 -3.18
N GLY A 285 -10.51 27.89 -3.27
CA GLY A 285 -9.64 27.04 -2.46
C GLY A 285 -9.91 27.19 -0.95
N MET A 286 -8.87 26.96 -0.14
CA MET A 286 -8.94 27.18 1.31
C MET A 286 -9.04 28.66 1.72
N ALA A 287 -8.91 29.62 0.78
CA ALA A 287 -9.11 31.04 1.08
C ALA A 287 -10.54 31.36 1.54
N SER A 288 -11.53 30.55 1.10
CA SER A 288 -12.90 30.55 1.63
C SER A 288 -12.97 30.34 3.16
N PHE A 289 -11.92 29.78 3.78
CA PHE A 289 -11.81 29.56 5.22
C PHE A 289 -10.77 30.46 5.92
N ARG A 290 -10.21 31.49 5.27
CA ARG A 290 -9.13 32.35 5.83
C ARG A 290 -9.46 32.98 7.19
N SER A 291 -10.74 33.26 7.46
CA SER A 291 -11.22 33.81 8.73
C SER A 291 -11.31 32.77 9.86
N PHE A 292 -11.19 31.48 9.56
CA PHE A 292 -11.39 30.34 10.45
C PHE A 292 -10.08 29.56 10.69
N PRO A 293 -9.10 30.12 11.43
CA PRO A 293 -7.74 29.56 11.54
C PRO A 293 -7.69 28.11 12.06
N GLY A 294 -8.67 27.68 12.86
CA GLY A 294 -8.80 26.30 13.31
C GLY A 294 -8.95 25.29 12.16
N MET A 295 -9.59 25.68 11.06
CA MET A 295 -9.73 24.82 9.87
C MET A 295 -8.38 24.57 9.19
N LEU A 296 -7.57 25.63 9.04
CA LEU A 296 -6.24 25.54 8.43
C LEU A 296 -5.28 24.75 9.33
N LEU A 297 -5.32 24.99 10.65
CA LEU A 297 -4.53 24.26 11.65
C LEU A 297 -4.87 22.77 11.75
N LEU A 298 -6.13 22.39 11.45
CA LEU A 298 -6.56 20.99 11.38
C LEU A 298 -5.99 20.31 10.13
N VAL A 299 -5.97 21.02 9.01
CA VAL A 299 -5.52 20.50 7.72
C VAL A 299 -3.99 20.40 7.60
N MET A 300 -3.22 21.36 8.13
CA MET A 300 -1.75 21.36 7.99
C MET A 300 -1.06 20.05 8.44
N PRO A 301 -1.33 19.48 9.63
CA PRO A 301 -0.74 18.20 10.02
C PRO A 301 -1.14 17.04 9.10
N HIS A 302 -2.33 17.12 8.49
CA HIS A 302 -2.83 16.10 7.56
C HIS A 302 -2.10 16.15 6.21
N VAL A 303 -1.73 17.35 5.73
CA VAL A 303 -0.85 17.55 4.56
C VAL A 303 0.54 16.93 4.82
N LEU A 304 1.07 17.10 6.03
CA LEU A 304 2.37 16.52 6.40
C LEU A 304 2.32 14.99 6.58
N LEU A 305 1.21 14.43 7.09
CA LEU A 305 0.96 12.98 7.14
C LEU A 305 0.84 12.33 5.75
N GLY A 306 0.64 13.14 4.71
CA GLY A 306 0.58 12.74 3.32
C GLY A 306 1.92 12.31 2.72
N ASN A 307 2.01 12.35 1.39
CA ASN A 307 3.20 11.96 0.63
C ASN A 307 4.49 12.62 1.16
N THR A 308 4.45 13.91 1.54
CA THR A 308 5.63 14.70 1.96
C THR A 308 6.48 14.06 3.07
N LEU A 309 5.86 13.55 4.14
CA LEU A 309 6.58 12.89 5.24
C LEU A 309 6.09 11.45 5.47
N PHE A 310 5.41 10.84 4.50
CA PHE A 310 4.97 9.44 4.59
C PHE A 310 6.09 8.48 5.03
N PRO A 311 7.33 8.52 4.50
CA PRO A 311 8.43 7.69 5.00
C PRO A 311 8.72 7.84 6.50
N VAL A 312 8.55 9.05 7.05
CA VAL A 312 8.75 9.36 8.47
C VAL A 312 7.63 8.76 9.31
N PHE A 313 6.38 9.06 8.94
CA PHE A 313 5.22 8.57 9.66
C PHE A 313 5.01 7.06 9.52
N LEU A 314 5.42 6.44 8.41
CA LEU A 314 5.45 5.00 8.26
C LEU A 314 6.43 4.36 9.26
N ARG A 315 7.66 4.89 9.37
CA ARG A 315 8.66 4.35 10.30
C ARG A 315 8.26 4.55 11.76
N LEU A 316 7.64 5.68 12.09
CA LEU A 316 7.01 5.89 13.41
C LEU A 316 5.85 4.91 13.66
N SER A 317 5.01 4.64 12.66
CA SER A 317 3.90 3.69 12.75
C SER A 317 4.38 2.25 12.98
N ILE A 318 5.43 1.81 12.27
CA ILE A 318 6.06 0.50 12.50
C ILE A 318 6.68 0.43 13.89
N THR A 319 7.33 1.51 14.36
CA THR A 319 7.91 1.59 15.72
C THR A 319 6.82 1.53 16.81
N ALA A 320 5.69 2.21 16.62
CA ALA A 320 4.56 2.15 17.53
C ALA A 320 3.94 0.74 17.55
N LEU A 321 3.76 0.11 16.38
CA LEU A 321 3.22 -1.24 16.29
C LEU A 321 4.18 -2.30 16.88
N GLN A 322 5.50 -2.12 16.73
CA GLN A 322 6.52 -2.93 17.39
C GLN A 322 6.39 -2.81 18.92
N ARG A 323 6.26 -1.59 19.46
CA ARG A 323 6.10 -1.33 20.90
C ARG A 323 4.82 -1.95 21.47
N VAL A 324 3.72 -1.94 20.72
CA VAL A 324 2.42 -2.48 21.15
C VAL A 324 2.35 -4.02 21.02
N THR A 325 2.88 -4.59 19.94
CA THR A 325 2.72 -6.03 19.65
C THR A 325 3.94 -6.90 20.01
N ASN A 326 5.08 -6.28 20.29
CA ASN A 326 6.38 -6.92 20.57
C ASN A 326 6.81 -7.98 19.54
N ARG A 327 6.35 -7.86 18.28
CA ARG A 327 6.69 -8.81 17.20
C ARG A 327 8.10 -8.59 16.67
N ARG A 328 8.87 -9.68 16.60
CA ARG A 328 10.25 -9.69 16.05
C ARG A 328 10.28 -9.25 14.58
N ASP A 329 9.30 -9.65 13.78
CA ASP A 329 9.17 -9.28 12.36
C ASP A 329 9.08 -7.75 12.13
N LEU A 330 8.53 -6.99 13.11
CA LEU A 330 8.49 -5.53 13.05
C LEU A 330 9.84 -4.91 13.49
N SER A 331 10.56 -5.59 14.37
CA SER A 331 11.94 -5.23 14.71
C SER A 331 12.88 -5.43 13.52
N GLU A 332 12.67 -6.49 12.73
CA GLU A 332 13.43 -6.77 11.50
C GLU A 332 13.21 -5.65 10.46
N LEU A 333 11.97 -5.19 10.26
CA LEU A 333 11.62 -4.04 9.42
C LEU A 333 12.25 -2.70 9.87
N LEU A 334 12.60 -2.55 11.14
CA LEU A 334 13.21 -1.33 11.70
C LEU A 334 14.73 -1.40 11.81
N THR A 335 15.28 -2.61 11.79
CA THR A 335 16.72 -2.85 11.84
C THR A 335 17.32 -2.41 10.50
N ASP A 336 18.52 -1.83 10.54
CA ASP A 336 19.26 -1.37 9.36
C ASP A 336 19.86 -2.56 8.56
N GLY A 337 19.07 -3.60 8.31
CA GLY A 337 19.41 -4.73 7.45
C GLY A 337 19.44 -4.34 5.97
N PRO A 338 19.69 -5.30 5.06
CA PRO A 338 19.56 -5.04 3.63
C PRO A 338 18.13 -4.55 3.34
N GLU A 339 18.03 -3.42 2.63
CA GLU A 339 16.78 -2.78 2.21
C GLU A 339 15.78 -3.83 1.72
N VAL A 340 14.52 -3.80 2.18
CA VAL A 340 13.44 -4.67 1.69
C VAL A 340 13.35 -4.48 0.17
N PRO A 341 13.85 -5.40 -0.69
CA PRO A 341 14.12 -5.05 -2.07
C PRO A 341 12.86 -4.60 -2.82
N GLY A 342 12.84 -3.32 -3.20
CA GLY A 342 11.77 -2.68 -3.95
C GLY A 342 10.64 -2.05 -3.14
N TYR A 343 10.93 -1.51 -1.95
CA TYR A 343 10.03 -0.57 -1.26
C TYR A 343 10.77 0.66 -0.72
N ASP A 344 10.96 1.64 -1.60
CA ASP A 344 11.85 2.79 -1.40
C ASP A 344 11.39 3.75 -0.29
N HIS A 345 10.09 3.73 0.06
CA HIS A 345 9.51 4.56 1.13
C HIS A 345 9.88 4.11 2.55
N LEU A 346 10.39 2.89 2.74
CA LEU A 346 10.89 2.44 4.06
C LEU A 346 12.34 2.90 4.24
N LEU A 347 12.52 4.21 4.38
CA LEU A 347 13.84 4.83 4.55
C LEU A 347 14.56 4.33 5.81
N ARG A 348 15.87 4.13 5.68
CA ARG A 348 16.78 3.90 6.82
C ARG A 348 16.69 5.07 7.81
N GLY A 349 16.78 4.80 9.11
CA GLY A 349 16.43 5.77 10.15
C GLY A 349 17.18 7.11 10.10
N VAL A 350 18.43 7.09 9.64
CA VAL A 350 19.25 8.29 9.44
C VAL A 350 18.68 9.14 8.29
N HIS A 351 18.31 8.53 7.16
CA HIS A 351 17.66 9.23 6.04
C HIS A 351 16.26 9.75 6.43
N THR A 352 15.51 8.99 7.25
CA THR A 352 14.22 9.45 7.80
C THR A 352 14.37 10.75 8.60
N TRP A 353 15.39 10.85 9.45
CA TRP A 353 15.69 12.05 10.21
C TRP A 353 16.18 13.21 9.35
N PHE A 354 17.05 12.95 8.36
CA PHE A 354 17.46 13.99 7.41
C PHE A 354 16.29 14.53 6.57
N LEU A 355 15.37 13.67 6.14
CA LEU A 355 14.14 14.09 5.43
C LEU A 355 13.29 15.00 6.32
N ALA A 356 13.00 14.59 7.56
CA ALA A 356 12.22 15.38 8.51
C ALA A 356 12.86 16.76 8.80
N LEU A 357 14.18 16.78 9.02
CA LEU A 357 14.94 18.03 9.25
C LEU A 357 14.93 18.94 8.01
N THR A 358 15.08 18.36 6.81
CA THR A 358 15.11 19.11 5.54
C THR A 358 13.76 19.77 5.28
N VAL A 359 12.65 19.02 5.43
CA VAL A 359 11.30 19.56 5.29
C VAL A 359 11.03 20.63 6.35
N ALA A 360 11.37 20.40 7.62
CA ALA A 360 11.21 21.40 8.67
C ALA A 360 12.00 22.69 8.40
N ALA A 361 13.21 22.59 7.85
CA ALA A 361 14.02 23.74 7.46
C ALA A 361 13.41 24.52 6.29
N PHE A 362 12.93 23.83 5.23
CA PHE A 362 12.25 24.49 4.12
C PHE A 362 10.96 25.19 4.55
N LEU A 363 10.12 24.52 5.37
CA LEU A 363 8.89 25.11 5.90
C LEU A 363 9.19 26.36 6.76
N ALA A 364 10.23 26.32 7.59
CA ALA A 364 10.63 27.48 8.39
C ALA A 364 11.12 28.65 7.52
N VAL A 365 11.91 28.38 6.47
CA VAL A 365 12.39 29.41 5.53
C VAL A 365 11.22 30.00 4.72
N GLN A 366 10.34 29.16 4.15
CA GLN A 366 9.14 29.59 3.43
C GLN A 366 8.24 30.45 4.33
N PHE A 367 8.03 30.04 5.58
CA PHE A 367 7.21 30.75 6.56
C PHE A 367 7.77 32.13 6.89
N VAL A 368 9.09 32.24 7.14
CA VAL A 368 9.75 33.52 7.40
C VAL A 368 9.71 34.42 6.16
N LEU A 369 9.94 33.88 4.96
CA LEU A 369 9.87 34.64 3.71
C LEU A 369 8.44 35.14 3.43
N PHE A 370 7.43 34.29 3.60
CA PHE A 370 6.02 34.69 3.45
C PHE A 370 5.65 35.78 4.45
N CYS A 371 6.03 35.63 5.73
CA CYS A 371 5.80 36.67 6.73
C CYS A 371 6.58 37.97 6.45
N ALA A 372 7.72 37.93 5.75
CA ALA A 372 8.49 39.11 5.41
C ALA A 372 7.96 39.85 4.15
N LEU A 373 7.38 39.11 3.20
CA LEU A 373 6.98 39.64 1.89
C LEU A 373 5.47 39.97 1.80
N GLU A 374 4.62 39.13 2.39
CA GLU A 374 3.15 39.17 2.19
C GLU A 374 2.38 39.76 3.38
N TRP A 375 3.05 40.20 4.46
CA TRP A 375 2.38 40.61 5.70
C TRP A 375 1.30 41.69 5.49
N ASP A 376 1.57 42.66 4.63
CA ASP A 376 0.69 43.80 4.35
C ASP A 376 -0.05 43.71 3.00
N SER A 377 -0.05 42.53 2.35
CA SER A 377 -0.72 42.35 1.07
C SER A 377 -2.25 42.30 1.18
N ASP A 378 -2.94 42.66 0.08
CA ASP A 378 -4.40 42.72 0.01
C ASP A 378 -5.08 41.39 0.40
N ALA A 379 -4.43 40.25 0.15
CA ALA A 379 -4.93 38.92 0.51
C ALA A 379 -5.08 38.73 2.04
N LEU A 380 -4.20 39.37 2.83
CA LEU A 380 -4.21 39.31 4.30
C LEU A 380 -4.92 40.51 4.95
N GLN A 381 -5.44 41.46 4.18
CA GLN A 381 -6.20 42.58 4.73
C GLN A 381 -7.48 42.11 5.44
N GLY A 382 -7.80 42.80 6.53
CA GLY A 382 -8.91 42.48 7.44
C GLY A 382 -8.65 41.32 8.41
N LEU A 383 -7.49 40.63 8.33
CA LEU A 383 -7.13 39.56 9.26
C LEU A 383 -6.31 40.08 10.45
N ASN A 384 -6.56 39.52 11.64
CA ASN A 384 -5.75 39.77 12.83
C ASN A 384 -4.38 39.06 12.71
N ALA A 385 -3.35 39.53 13.42
CA ALA A 385 -1.99 39.00 13.37
C ALA A 385 -1.91 37.48 13.56
N PHE A 386 -2.72 36.89 14.45
CA PHE A 386 -2.81 35.43 14.61
C PHE A 386 -3.35 34.71 13.36
N GLN A 387 -4.38 35.26 12.71
CA GLN A 387 -4.91 34.71 11.46
C GLN A 387 -3.90 34.85 10.32
N LYS A 388 -3.18 35.98 10.23
CA LYS A 388 -2.06 36.17 9.28
C LYS A 388 -0.97 35.12 9.49
N LEU A 389 -0.56 34.88 10.74
CA LEU A 389 0.44 33.86 11.10
C LEU A 389 0.01 32.45 10.68
N VAL A 390 -1.25 32.08 10.97
CA VAL A 390 -1.80 30.77 10.57
C VAL A 390 -1.93 30.64 9.06
N ALA A 391 -2.32 31.71 8.35
CA ALA A 391 -2.37 31.71 6.89
C ALA A 391 -0.97 31.56 6.26
N ALA A 392 0.03 32.28 6.77
CA ALA A 392 1.42 32.15 6.31
C ALA A 392 1.97 30.73 6.53
N LEU A 393 1.69 30.12 7.69
CA LEU A 393 2.07 28.74 7.98
C LEU A 393 1.35 27.75 7.06
N PHE A 394 0.06 27.95 6.80
CA PHE A 394 -0.71 27.12 5.86
C PHE A 394 -0.11 27.17 4.46
N MET A 395 0.16 28.38 3.95
CA MET A 395 0.73 28.57 2.62
C MET A 395 2.12 27.95 2.49
N SER A 396 2.91 27.93 3.57
CA SER A 396 4.21 27.26 3.59
C SER A 396 4.08 25.74 3.53
N VAL A 397 3.13 25.16 4.28
CA VAL A 397 2.87 23.71 4.30
C VAL A 397 2.22 23.20 3.01
N ASN A 398 1.50 24.06 2.29
CA ASN A 398 0.75 23.75 1.08
C ASN A 398 1.42 24.34 -0.20
N SER A 399 2.72 24.62 -0.16
CA SER A 399 3.50 25.19 -1.27
C SER A 399 4.06 24.15 -2.24
#